data_AF-H0QN67-F1
#
_entry.id   AF-H0QN67-F1
#
_cell.length_a   1.000
_cell.length_b   1.000
_cell.length_c   1.000
_cell.angle_alpha   90.00
_cell.angle_beta   90.00
_cell.angle_gamma   90.00
#
_symmetry.space_group_name_H-M   'P 1'
#
loop_
_entity.id
_entity.type
_entity.pdbx_description
1 polymer ?
#
loop_
_entity_poly.entity_id
_entity_poly.type
_entity_poly.pdbx_seq_one_letter_code
_entity_poly.pdbx_strand_id
1 'polypeptide(L)'
;MSPPEQTLPLQPTKRTPAADAGLGWLLGIMAGLLGLAPWLITGAQLPLQNSWGSQVLPEQMPVSLLPLSQYELTTLVALLSSGGAMAGLAVRIWQPARRRLVAWCTASGVLAVQFSAAVQSFTVLDDGLTDGTLARVYFAGLLAGVIACIAAGVVALLLLAARSRALVALGAGLMAVPFTSWAGEWVVGLVGQTNVPAAVPTVARWIPALIVGCALAWCGLRPARQAVVWLADLALLWVVPALFISVGYVLGTRAITGDLQEMLLMSRQILAATLGPAGGALPTVLLALATALAGLGLRSAGARRRAGSGAGAEAGADADKGAGDTP
;
A
#
# COMPACT_ATOMS: atom_id res chain seq x y z
N MET A 1 11.22 60.75 -13.51
CA MET A 1 11.59 59.82 -12.42
C MET A 1 10.28 59.18 -11.97
N SER A 2 9.93 58.03 -12.57
CA SER A 2 8.66 57.36 -12.29
C SER A 2 8.76 56.61 -10.96
N PRO A 3 7.76 56.69 -10.06
CA PRO A 3 7.80 55.97 -8.80
C PRO A 3 7.85 54.46 -9.07
N PRO A 4 8.59 53.68 -8.27
CA PRO A 4 8.67 52.24 -8.43
C PRO A 4 7.26 51.66 -8.28
N GLU A 5 6.83 50.95 -9.33
CA GLU A 5 5.59 50.22 -9.40
C GLU A 5 5.56 49.21 -8.24
N GLN A 6 4.85 49.54 -7.16
CA GLN A 6 4.63 48.64 -6.04
C GLN A 6 3.78 47.47 -6.54
N THR A 7 4.43 46.38 -6.95
CA THR A 7 3.79 45.10 -7.18
C THR A 7 3.22 44.61 -5.85
N LEU A 8 1.95 44.90 -5.59
CA LEU A 8 1.21 44.37 -4.45
C LEU A 8 1.32 42.84 -4.49
N PRO A 9 1.86 42.19 -3.45
CA PRO A 9 1.96 40.74 -3.43
C PRO A 9 0.56 40.15 -3.53
N LEU A 10 0.29 39.42 -4.62
CA LEU A 10 -0.94 38.67 -4.84
C LEU A 10 -1.16 37.75 -3.63
N GLN A 11 -2.08 38.13 -2.74
CA GLN A 11 -2.42 37.27 -1.61
C GLN A 11 -3.08 36.00 -2.17
N PRO A 12 -2.55 34.80 -1.89
CA PRO A 12 -3.17 33.57 -2.34
C PRO A 12 -4.57 33.46 -1.76
N THR A 13 -5.57 33.35 -2.62
CA THR A 13 -6.98 33.19 -2.24
C THR A 13 -7.11 31.99 -1.30
N LYS A 14 -7.53 32.23 -0.05
CA LYS A 14 -7.75 31.17 0.93
C LYS A 14 -8.91 30.28 0.46
N ARG A 15 -8.63 28.99 0.23
CA ARG A 15 -9.67 28.00 -0.10
C ARG A 15 -10.68 27.86 1.05
N THR A 16 -11.95 27.65 0.70
CA THR A 16 -13.03 27.41 1.67
C THR A 16 -12.99 25.96 2.20
N PRO A 17 -13.51 25.68 3.40
CA PRO A 17 -13.56 24.33 3.95
C PRO A 17 -14.32 23.32 3.05
N ALA A 18 -15.38 23.79 2.38
CA ALA A 18 -16.18 22.97 1.47
C ALA A 18 -15.38 22.55 0.22
N ALA A 19 -14.58 23.46 -0.34
CA ALA A 19 -13.71 23.13 -1.47
C ALA A 19 -12.65 22.08 -1.07
N ASP A 20 -12.03 22.23 0.11
CA ASP A 20 -11.06 21.24 0.62
C ASP A 20 -11.71 19.87 0.86
N ALA A 21 -12.93 19.84 1.41
CA ALA A 21 -13.69 18.61 1.62
C ALA A 21 -14.05 17.92 0.30
N GLY A 22 -14.57 18.68 -0.67
CA GLY A 22 -14.92 18.17 -2.00
C GLY A 22 -13.71 17.60 -2.74
N LEU A 23 -12.56 18.30 -2.72
CA LEU A 23 -11.32 17.79 -3.30
C LEU A 23 -10.82 16.53 -2.60
N GLY A 24 -10.90 16.47 -1.27
CA GLY A 24 -10.56 15.26 -0.51
C GLY A 24 -11.43 14.08 -0.92
N TRP A 25 -12.75 14.28 -1.02
CA TRP A 25 -13.67 13.22 -1.43
C TRP A 25 -13.40 12.71 -2.86
N LEU A 26 -13.23 13.62 -3.83
CA LEU A 26 -12.86 13.26 -5.20
C LEU A 26 -11.52 12.51 -5.26
N LEU A 27 -10.53 12.94 -4.49
CA LEU A 27 -9.25 12.23 -4.37
C LEU A 27 -9.44 10.80 -3.87
N GLY A 28 -10.34 10.61 -2.89
CA GLY A 28 -10.70 9.30 -2.37
C GLY A 28 -11.33 8.39 -3.43
N ILE A 29 -12.28 8.92 -4.22
CA ILE A 29 -12.90 8.18 -5.32
C ILE A 29 -11.86 7.76 -6.35
N MET A 30 -11.02 8.69 -6.80
CA MET A 30 -10.00 8.40 -7.80
C MET A 30 -8.99 7.36 -7.31
N ALA A 31 -8.58 7.44 -6.04
CA ALA A 31 -7.68 6.45 -5.45
C ALA A 31 -8.36 5.08 -5.28
N GLY A 32 -9.64 5.03 -4.90
CA GLY A 32 -10.42 3.81 -4.83
C GLY A 32 -10.53 3.11 -6.20
N LEU A 33 -10.87 3.87 -7.24
CA LEU A 33 -10.94 3.38 -8.62
C LEU A 33 -9.57 2.91 -9.12
N LEU A 34 -8.50 3.65 -8.84
CA LEU A 34 -7.14 3.28 -9.20
C LEU A 34 -6.69 1.99 -8.49
N GLY A 35 -7.16 1.76 -7.25
CA GLY A 35 -6.95 0.50 -6.53
C GLY A 35 -7.57 -0.69 -7.26
N LEU A 36 -8.77 -0.54 -7.80
CA LEU A 36 -9.49 -1.58 -8.56
C LEU A 36 -9.06 -1.68 -10.03
N ALA A 37 -8.36 -0.67 -10.57
CA ALA A 37 -8.08 -0.55 -12.00
C ALA A 37 -7.43 -1.77 -12.66
N PRO A 38 -6.44 -2.47 -12.06
CA PRO A 38 -5.88 -3.69 -12.67
C PRO A 38 -6.95 -4.73 -13.03
N TRP A 39 -7.90 -4.93 -12.10
CA TRP A 39 -9.01 -5.85 -12.26
C TRP A 39 -10.05 -5.37 -13.27
N LEU A 40 -10.32 -4.07 -13.30
CA LEU A 40 -11.29 -3.51 -14.24
C LEU A 40 -10.82 -3.64 -15.70
N ILE A 41 -9.51 -3.57 -15.93
CA ILE A 41 -8.92 -3.67 -17.27
C ILE A 41 -8.94 -5.11 -17.80
N THR A 42 -8.96 -6.13 -16.94
CA THR A 42 -9.13 -7.53 -17.37
C THR A 42 -10.58 -7.85 -17.77
N GLY A 43 -11.49 -6.87 -17.72
CA GLY A 43 -12.91 -7.02 -18.03
C GLY A 43 -13.78 -7.32 -16.81
N ALA A 44 -13.17 -7.41 -15.61
CA ALA A 44 -13.87 -7.62 -14.34
C ALA A 44 -14.82 -8.83 -14.34
N GLN A 45 -14.49 -9.90 -15.06
CA GLN A 45 -15.30 -11.12 -15.06
C GLN A 45 -15.10 -11.90 -13.77
N LEU A 46 -16.18 -12.28 -13.08
CA LEU A 46 -16.08 -13.04 -11.83
C LEU A 46 -15.22 -14.30 -12.04
N PRO A 47 -14.17 -14.54 -11.22
CA PRO A 47 -13.38 -15.76 -11.35
C PRO A 47 -14.27 -17.00 -11.21
N LEU A 48 -13.88 -18.11 -11.85
CA LEU A 48 -14.68 -19.35 -11.84
C LEU A 48 -14.97 -19.81 -10.41
N GLN A 49 -16.25 -20.00 -10.09
CA GLN A 49 -16.71 -20.48 -8.79
C GLN A 49 -16.96 -21.99 -8.82
N ASN A 50 -16.45 -22.70 -7.81
CA ASN A 50 -16.68 -24.15 -7.71
C ASN A 50 -18.12 -24.52 -7.29
N SER A 51 -18.82 -23.56 -6.68
CA SER A 51 -20.17 -23.72 -6.14
C SER A 51 -21.20 -22.98 -6.98
N TRP A 52 -20.90 -22.73 -8.26
CA TRP A 52 -21.86 -22.12 -9.17
C TRP A 52 -22.99 -23.08 -9.50
N GLY A 53 -24.24 -22.60 -9.53
CA GLY A 53 -25.44 -23.40 -9.74
C GLY A 53 -25.54 -24.07 -11.11
N SER A 54 -24.86 -23.51 -12.10
CA SER A 54 -24.87 -23.97 -13.49
C SER A 54 -23.45 -24.16 -14.02
N GLN A 55 -23.31 -25.01 -15.05
CA GLN A 55 -22.04 -25.12 -15.77
C GLN A 55 -21.89 -23.91 -16.68
N VAL A 56 -20.92 -23.05 -16.37
CA VAL A 56 -20.63 -21.81 -17.09
C VAL A 56 -19.14 -21.78 -17.41
N LEU A 57 -18.80 -21.42 -18.65
CA LEU A 57 -17.39 -21.25 -19.06
C LEU A 57 -16.81 -19.98 -18.42
N PRO A 58 -15.49 -19.89 -18.17
CA PRO A 58 -14.87 -18.71 -17.57
C PRO A 58 -15.23 -17.39 -18.27
N GLU A 59 -15.33 -17.39 -19.59
CA GLU A 59 -15.61 -16.20 -20.41
C GLU A 59 -17.08 -15.74 -20.32
N GLN A 60 -17.95 -16.62 -19.81
CA GLN A 60 -19.39 -16.40 -19.64
C GLN A 60 -19.74 -16.01 -18.20
N MET A 61 -18.75 -15.95 -17.29
CA MET A 61 -18.99 -15.51 -15.93
C MET A 61 -19.43 -14.03 -15.90
N PRO A 62 -20.38 -13.68 -15.02
CA PRO A 62 -20.91 -12.33 -14.94
C PRO A 62 -19.85 -11.33 -14.50
N VAL A 63 -20.05 -10.06 -14.84
CA VAL A 63 -19.15 -8.98 -14.42
C VAL A 63 -19.31 -8.71 -12.93
N SER A 64 -18.20 -8.69 -12.21
CA SER A 64 -18.08 -8.43 -10.78
C SER A 64 -16.95 -7.44 -10.52
N LEU A 65 -17.23 -6.33 -9.84
CA LEU A 65 -16.25 -5.26 -9.59
C LEU A 65 -15.10 -5.71 -8.67
N LEU A 66 -15.25 -6.82 -7.97
CA LEU A 66 -14.20 -7.48 -7.18
C LEU A 66 -13.99 -8.92 -7.69
N PRO A 67 -12.73 -9.40 -7.72
CA PRO A 67 -12.41 -10.79 -8.03
C PRO A 67 -12.74 -11.69 -6.84
N LEU A 68 -14.03 -11.91 -6.56
CA LEU A 68 -14.45 -12.73 -5.42
C LEU A 68 -14.13 -14.20 -5.71
N SER A 69 -13.08 -14.74 -5.10
CA SER A 69 -12.74 -16.16 -5.13
C SER A 69 -11.78 -16.49 -3.99
N GLN A 70 -11.82 -17.72 -3.48
CA GLN A 70 -10.84 -18.20 -2.49
C GLN A 70 -9.38 -18.12 -2.99
N TYR A 71 -9.18 -18.17 -4.31
CA TYR A 71 -7.85 -18.10 -4.93
C TYR A 71 -7.37 -16.65 -5.12
N GLU A 72 -8.27 -15.68 -5.03
CA GLU A 72 -8.01 -14.26 -5.31
C GLU A 72 -7.95 -13.41 -4.04
N LEU A 73 -7.86 -14.03 -2.86
CA LEU A 73 -7.88 -13.30 -1.59
C LEU A 73 -6.70 -12.34 -1.43
N THR A 74 -5.51 -12.73 -1.86
CA THR A 74 -4.34 -11.84 -1.88
C THR A 74 -4.54 -10.68 -2.86
N THR A 75 -5.21 -10.94 -3.98
CA THR A 75 -5.58 -9.94 -4.98
C THR A 75 -6.58 -8.95 -4.39
N LEU A 76 -7.61 -9.41 -3.67
CA LEU A 76 -8.55 -8.54 -2.95
C LEU A 76 -7.85 -7.63 -1.94
N VAL A 77 -6.92 -8.19 -1.15
CA VAL A 77 -6.10 -7.38 -0.23
C VAL A 77 -5.31 -6.34 -1.02
N ALA A 78 -4.62 -6.74 -2.09
CA ALA A 78 -3.81 -5.85 -2.91
C ALA A 78 -4.61 -4.69 -3.51
N LEU A 79 -5.75 -4.98 -4.15
CA LEU A 79 -6.60 -3.98 -4.80
C LEU A 79 -7.19 -2.99 -3.79
N LEU A 80 -7.80 -3.48 -2.71
CA LEU A 80 -8.51 -2.65 -1.75
C LEU A 80 -7.55 -1.85 -0.84
N SER A 81 -6.47 -2.48 -0.37
CA SER A 81 -5.53 -1.78 0.50
C SER A 81 -4.66 -0.77 -0.25
N SER A 82 -4.27 -1.06 -1.51
CA SER A 82 -3.48 -0.12 -2.33
C SER A 82 -4.27 1.13 -2.68
N GLY A 83 -5.57 1.02 -2.96
CA GLY A 83 -6.44 2.19 -3.16
C GLY A 83 -6.43 3.14 -1.95
N GLY A 84 -6.59 2.60 -0.74
CA GLY A 84 -6.48 3.37 0.51
C GLY A 84 -5.10 3.99 0.71
N ALA A 85 -4.03 3.21 0.43
CA ALA A 85 -2.65 3.67 0.57
C ALA A 85 -2.32 4.85 -0.36
N MET A 86 -2.72 4.76 -1.63
CA MET A 86 -2.55 5.84 -2.61
C MET A 86 -3.30 7.11 -2.17
N ALA A 87 -4.51 6.97 -1.66
CA ALA A 87 -5.28 8.11 -1.13
C ALA A 87 -4.57 8.77 0.06
N GLY A 88 -4.05 7.97 1.00
CA GLY A 88 -3.32 8.47 2.16
C GLY A 88 -2.04 9.20 1.79
N LEU A 89 -1.28 8.64 0.83
CA LEU A 89 -0.09 9.28 0.28
C LEU A 89 -0.41 10.59 -0.42
N ALA A 90 -1.48 10.65 -1.22
CA ALA A 90 -1.90 11.86 -1.90
C ALA A 90 -2.29 12.98 -0.92
N VAL A 91 -3.01 12.66 0.16
CA VAL A 91 -3.31 13.63 1.24
C VAL A 91 -2.03 14.13 1.91
N ARG A 92 -1.03 13.26 2.10
CA ARG A 92 0.27 13.65 2.67
C ARG A 92 1.07 14.55 1.74
N ILE A 93 1.04 14.32 0.42
CA ILE A 93 1.74 15.14 -0.57
C ILE A 93 1.07 16.51 -0.71
N TRP A 94 -0.26 16.55 -0.73
CA TRP A 94 -1.01 17.82 -0.84
C TRP A 94 -0.81 18.74 0.38
N GLN A 95 -0.59 18.18 1.58
CA GLN A 95 -0.41 18.95 2.82
C GLN A 95 -1.49 20.02 3.08
N PRO A 96 -2.79 19.68 2.98
CA PRO A 96 -3.86 20.66 3.16
C PRO A 96 -3.84 21.27 4.57
N ALA A 97 -4.23 22.55 4.68
CA ALA A 97 -4.34 23.26 5.95
C ALA A 97 -5.26 22.51 6.94
N ARG A 98 -6.38 21.99 6.44
CA ARG A 98 -7.40 21.23 7.20
C ARG A 98 -7.23 19.72 7.05
N ARG A 99 -6.02 19.21 7.30
CA ARG A 99 -5.65 17.80 7.07
C ARG A 99 -6.62 16.76 7.61
N ARG A 100 -7.18 16.94 8.82
CA ARG A 100 -8.13 15.97 9.39
C ARG A 100 -9.42 15.90 8.59
N LEU A 101 -9.99 17.04 8.19
CA LEU A 101 -11.19 17.11 7.36
C LEU A 101 -10.94 16.41 6.02
N VAL A 102 -9.86 16.81 5.32
CA VAL A 102 -9.50 16.23 4.03
C VAL A 102 -9.27 14.72 4.14
N ALA A 103 -8.57 14.25 5.16
CA ALA A 103 -8.31 12.82 5.35
C ALA A 103 -9.61 12.02 5.53
N TRP A 104 -10.57 12.51 6.32
CA TRP A 104 -11.86 11.84 6.50
C TRP A 104 -12.74 11.89 5.25
N CYS A 105 -12.77 13.02 4.52
CA CYS A 105 -13.45 13.09 3.24
C CYS A 105 -12.81 12.17 2.18
N THR A 106 -11.48 12.06 2.19
CA THR A 106 -10.75 11.12 1.32
C THR A 106 -11.09 9.67 1.69
N ALA A 107 -11.10 9.35 2.99
CA ALA A 107 -11.50 8.03 3.46
C ALA A 107 -12.95 7.70 3.07
N SER A 108 -13.88 8.65 3.18
CA SER A 108 -15.27 8.43 2.75
C SER A 108 -15.40 8.23 1.25
N GLY A 109 -14.59 8.92 0.42
CA GLY A 109 -14.53 8.69 -1.02
C GLY A 109 -14.02 7.29 -1.38
N VAL A 110 -12.94 6.83 -0.75
CA VAL A 110 -12.43 5.45 -0.93
C VAL A 110 -13.48 4.43 -0.49
N LEU A 111 -14.08 4.62 0.68
CA LEU A 111 -15.10 3.72 1.22
C LEU A 111 -16.34 3.65 0.33
N ALA A 112 -16.76 4.76 -0.29
CA ALA A 112 -17.87 4.73 -1.24
C ALA A 112 -17.59 3.80 -2.42
N VAL A 113 -16.40 3.90 -3.04
CA VAL A 113 -16.01 3.02 -4.15
C VAL A 113 -15.94 1.56 -3.71
N GLN A 114 -15.27 1.28 -2.59
CA GLN A 114 -15.07 -0.09 -2.11
C GLN A 114 -16.38 -0.74 -1.66
N PHE A 115 -17.25 0.02 -1.00
CA PHE A 115 -18.57 -0.44 -0.60
C PHE A 115 -19.46 -0.74 -1.81
N SER A 116 -19.51 0.16 -2.81
CA SER A 116 -20.27 -0.07 -4.04
C SER A 116 -19.75 -1.29 -4.80
N ALA A 117 -18.42 -1.47 -4.90
CA ALA A 117 -17.82 -2.64 -5.52
C ALA A 117 -18.17 -3.93 -4.76
N ALA A 118 -18.10 -3.91 -3.42
CA ALA A 118 -18.48 -5.05 -2.60
C ALA A 118 -19.96 -5.42 -2.78
N VAL A 119 -20.88 -4.46 -2.63
CA VAL A 119 -22.33 -4.72 -2.80
C VAL A 119 -22.62 -5.33 -4.16
N GLN A 120 -22.12 -4.73 -5.25
CA GLN A 120 -22.36 -5.24 -6.60
C GLN A 120 -21.80 -6.67 -6.77
N SER A 121 -20.57 -6.90 -6.32
CA SER A 121 -19.90 -8.19 -6.48
C SER A 121 -20.58 -9.30 -5.68
N PHE A 122 -21.01 -9.01 -4.45
CA PHE A 122 -21.70 -9.98 -3.60
C PHE A 122 -23.12 -10.25 -4.06
N THR A 123 -23.84 -9.29 -4.65
CA THR A 123 -25.13 -9.57 -5.30
C THR A 123 -24.95 -10.54 -6.46
N VAL A 124 -23.98 -10.29 -7.34
CA VAL A 124 -23.67 -11.18 -8.46
C VAL A 124 -23.25 -12.59 -7.99
N LEU A 125 -22.49 -12.66 -6.90
CA LEU A 125 -22.08 -13.94 -6.31
C LEU A 125 -23.28 -14.70 -5.73
N ASP A 126 -24.14 -14.04 -4.95
CA ASP A 126 -25.32 -14.66 -4.32
C ASP A 126 -26.28 -15.25 -5.36
N ASP A 127 -26.56 -14.50 -6.44
CA ASP A 127 -27.45 -14.93 -7.52
C ASP A 127 -26.96 -16.19 -8.26
N GLY A 128 -25.65 -16.46 -8.24
CA GLY A 128 -25.04 -17.57 -8.97
C GLY A 128 -24.68 -18.80 -8.13
N LEU A 129 -24.63 -18.69 -6.81
CA LEU A 129 -24.26 -19.79 -5.93
C LEU A 129 -25.37 -20.84 -5.84
N THR A 130 -25.00 -22.12 -5.75
CA THR A 130 -25.94 -23.20 -5.40
C THR A 130 -26.52 -23.00 -4.01
N ASP A 131 -27.79 -23.35 -3.82
CA ASP A 131 -28.38 -23.45 -2.49
C ASP A 131 -27.62 -24.44 -1.60
N GLY A 132 -27.36 -24.05 -0.35
CA GLY A 132 -26.75 -24.94 0.63
C GLY A 132 -26.04 -24.24 1.80
N THR A 133 -25.71 -25.00 2.83
CA THR A 133 -24.97 -24.48 4.00
C THR A 133 -23.52 -24.13 3.64
N LEU A 134 -22.86 -24.94 2.81
CA LEU A 134 -21.49 -24.68 2.38
C LEU A 134 -21.36 -23.38 1.57
N ALA A 135 -22.27 -23.14 0.62
CA ALA A 135 -22.30 -21.89 -0.15
C ALA A 135 -22.47 -20.66 0.75
N ARG A 136 -23.33 -20.74 1.76
CA ARG A 136 -23.52 -19.66 2.75
C ARG A 136 -22.27 -19.41 3.60
N VAL A 137 -21.57 -20.46 4.05
CA VAL A 137 -20.31 -20.33 4.79
C VAL A 137 -19.23 -19.72 3.91
N TYR A 138 -19.12 -20.15 2.65
CA TYR A 138 -18.21 -19.59 1.66
C TYR A 138 -18.47 -18.09 1.43
N PHE A 139 -19.73 -17.72 1.17
CA PHE A 139 -20.16 -16.34 1.00
C PHE A 139 -19.81 -15.48 2.22
N ALA A 140 -20.17 -15.95 3.43
CA ALA A 140 -19.89 -15.23 4.67
C ALA A 140 -18.37 -15.07 4.92
N GLY A 141 -17.58 -16.10 4.62
CA GLY A 141 -16.13 -16.07 4.73
C GLY A 141 -15.50 -15.04 3.79
N LEU A 142 -15.92 -15.02 2.51
CA LEU A 142 -15.47 -14.01 1.55
C LEU A 142 -15.88 -12.60 1.97
N LEU A 143 -17.12 -12.41 2.44
CA LEU A 143 -17.62 -11.11 2.90
C LEU A 143 -16.80 -10.59 4.08
N ALA A 144 -16.54 -11.44 5.08
CA ALA A 144 -15.67 -11.10 6.20
C ALA A 144 -14.25 -10.74 5.74
N GLY A 145 -13.70 -11.49 4.78
CA GLY A 145 -12.41 -11.20 4.16
C GLY A 145 -12.36 -9.84 3.48
N VAL A 146 -13.37 -9.50 2.67
CA VAL A 146 -13.48 -8.19 2.00
C VAL A 146 -13.62 -7.06 3.02
N ILE A 147 -14.44 -7.21 4.06
CA ILE A 147 -14.55 -6.23 5.15
C ILE A 147 -13.19 -5.99 5.81
N ALA A 148 -12.43 -7.06 6.09
CA ALA A 148 -11.09 -6.94 6.64
C ALA A 148 -10.12 -6.23 5.68
N CYS A 149 -10.22 -6.47 4.36
CA CYS A 149 -9.43 -5.77 3.35
C CYS A 149 -9.77 -4.28 3.28
N ILE A 150 -11.05 -3.92 3.35
CA ILE A 150 -11.51 -2.52 3.41
C ILE A 150 -10.95 -1.83 4.65
N ALA A 151 -11.05 -2.49 5.82
CA ALA A 151 -10.49 -1.98 7.06
C ALA A 151 -8.97 -1.77 6.96
N ALA A 152 -8.24 -2.72 6.36
CA ALA A 152 -6.81 -2.60 6.10
C ALA A 152 -6.49 -1.40 5.17
N GLY A 153 -7.30 -1.17 4.15
CA GLY A 153 -7.17 0.01 3.28
C GLY A 153 -7.38 1.34 4.01
N VAL A 154 -8.36 1.40 4.92
CA VAL A 154 -8.56 2.58 5.79
C VAL A 154 -7.37 2.78 6.73
N VAL A 155 -6.85 1.72 7.34
CA VAL A 155 -5.65 1.80 8.18
C VAL A 155 -4.44 2.30 7.39
N ALA A 156 -4.21 1.76 6.20
CA ALA A 156 -3.13 2.20 5.30
C ALA A 156 -3.26 3.68 4.93
N LEU A 157 -4.47 4.13 4.59
CA LEU A 157 -4.78 5.52 4.33
C LEU A 157 -4.40 6.40 5.52
N LEU A 158 -4.87 6.06 6.72
CA LEU A 158 -4.64 6.87 7.92
C LEU A 158 -3.16 6.91 8.31
N LEU A 159 -2.44 5.79 8.20
CA LEU A 159 -1.00 5.71 8.46
C LEU A 159 -0.20 6.57 7.48
N LEU A 160 -0.46 6.44 6.18
CA LEU A 160 0.25 7.20 5.14
C LEU A 160 -0.17 8.68 5.12
N ALA A 161 -1.41 8.99 5.51
CA ALA A 161 -1.89 10.36 5.72
C ALA A 161 -1.43 10.94 7.07
N ALA A 162 -0.67 10.23 7.91
CA ALA A 162 -0.23 10.75 9.21
C ALA A 162 0.87 11.84 9.08
N ARG A 163 0.92 12.77 10.04
CA ARG A 163 1.99 13.78 10.13
C ARG A 163 3.33 13.14 10.54
N SER A 164 3.29 12.17 11.44
CA SER A 164 4.48 11.48 11.96
C SER A 164 5.19 10.68 10.86
N ARG A 165 6.51 10.88 10.71
CA ARG A 165 7.34 10.09 9.79
C ARG A 165 7.36 8.60 10.16
N ALA A 166 7.32 8.31 11.46
CA ALA A 166 7.32 6.93 11.96
C ALA A 166 6.06 6.17 11.56
N LEU A 167 4.88 6.80 11.65
CA LEU A 167 3.62 6.17 11.23
C LEU A 167 3.55 5.96 9.72
N VAL A 168 4.14 6.88 8.93
CA VAL A 168 4.21 6.74 7.48
C VAL A 168 5.16 5.63 7.08
N ALA A 169 6.30 5.49 7.76
CA ALA A 169 7.21 4.37 7.54
C ALA A 169 6.51 3.03 7.83
N LEU A 170 5.83 2.94 8.98
CA LEU A 170 5.01 1.77 9.32
C LEU A 170 3.93 1.46 8.27
N GLY A 171 3.23 2.51 7.79
CA GLY A 171 2.25 2.37 6.71
C GLY A 171 2.88 1.89 5.41
N ALA A 172 4.08 2.38 5.06
CA ALA A 172 4.82 1.94 3.88
C ALA A 172 5.29 0.49 4.01
N GLY A 173 5.76 0.06 5.18
CA GLY A 173 6.15 -1.33 5.41
C GLY A 173 4.96 -2.29 5.37
N LEU A 174 3.85 -1.93 6.00
CA LEU A 174 2.60 -2.69 5.91
C LEU A 174 2.10 -2.83 4.47
N MET A 175 2.22 -1.77 3.66
CA MET A 175 1.75 -1.74 2.29
C MET A 175 2.75 -2.27 1.26
N ALA A 176 4.00 -2.55 1.64
CA ALA A 176 5.05 -2.93 0.70
C ALA A 176 4.69 -4.18 -0.11
N VAL A 177 4.13 -5.21 0.56
CA VAL A 177 3.72 -6.47 -0.08
C VAL A 177 2.44 -6.29 -0.89
N PRO A 178 1.30 -5.80 -0.34
CA PRO A 178 0.09 -5.60 -1.12
C PRO A 178 0.27 -4.67 -2.33
N PHE A 179 1.07 -3.61 -2.19
CA PHE A 179 1.36 -2.69 -3.30
C PHE A 179 2.17 -3.37 -4.41
N THR A 180 3.13 -4.23 -4.05
CA THR A 180 3.88 -5.02 -5.02
C THR A 180 2.96 -6.00 -5.76
N SER A 181 2.06 -6.68 -5.05
CA SER A 181 1.05 -7.53 -5.67
C SER A 181 0.13 -6.74 -6.60
N TRP A 182 -0.36 -5.57 -6.18
CA TRP A 182 -1.17 -4.68 -7.02
C TRP A 182 -0.44 -4.24 -8.30
N ALA A 183 0.86 -3.96 -8.22
CA ALA A 183 1.67 -3.65 -9.39
C ALA A 183 1.86 -4.88 -10.30
N GLY A 184 1.93 -6.09 -9.73
CA GLY A 184 1.93 -7.35 -10.47
C GLY A 184 0.66 -7.54 -11.29
N GLU A 185 -0.51 -7.24 -10.70
CA GLU A 185 -1.81 -7.34 -11.37
C GLU A 185 -1.89 -6.43 -12.61
N TRP A 186 -1.27 -5.24 -12.57
CA TRP A 186 -1.16 -4.40 -13.76
C TRP A 186 -0.41 -5.09 -14.90
N VAL A 187 0.71 -5.75 -14.59
CA VAL A 187 1.51 -6.46 -15.60
C VAL A 187 0.70 -7.62 -16.18
N VAL A 188 0.03 -8.39 -15.31
CA VAL A 188 -0.84 -9.50 -15.72
C VAL A 188 -1.99 -8.99 -16.60
N GLY A 189 -2.65 -7.90 -16.20
CA GLY A 189 -3.78 -7.34 -16.94
C GLY A 189 -3.39 -6.76 -18.31
N LEU A 190 -2.18 -6.20 -18.44
CA LEU A 190 -1.72 -5.62 -19.71
C LEU A 190 -1.16 -6.65 -20.69
N VAL A 191 -0.47 -7.68 -20.19
CA VAL A 191 0.29 -8.64 -21.03
C VAL A 191 -0.46 -9.98 -21.16
N GLY A 192 -1.36 -10.28 -20.23
CA GLY A 192 -2.02 -11.58 -20.10
C GLY A 192 -1.23 -12.55 -19.23
N GLN A 193 -1.93 -13.42 -18.51
CA GLN A 193 -1.34 -14.32 -17.50
C GLN A 193 -0.32 -15.31 -18.08
N THR A 194 -0.50 -15.77 -19.32
CA THR A 194 0.40 -16.71 -20.00
C THR A 194 1.65 -16.06 -20.59
N ASN A 195 1.68 -14.74 -20.67
CA ASN A 195 2.71 -13.98 -21.39
C ASN A 195 3.62 -13.18 -20.44
N VAL A 196 3.45 -13.33 -19.12
CA VAL A 196 4.26 -12.61 -18.12
C VAL A 196 5.73 -13.07 -18.22
N PRO A 197 6.69 -12.17 -18.52
CA PRO A 197 8.09 -12.54 -18.60
C PRO A 197 8.63 -13.09 -17.27
N ALA A 198 9.45 -14.14 -17.30
CA ALA A 198 10.03 -14.75 -16.10
C ALA A 198 10.87 -13.78 -15.23
N ALA A 199 11.35 -12.69 -15.82
CA ALA A 199 12.04 -11.62 -15.10
C ALA A 199 11.11 -10.86 -14.13
N VAL A 200 9.81 -10.74 -14.44
CA VAL A 200 8.88 -9.93 -13.65
C VAL A 200 8.73 -10.47 -12.21
N PRO A 201 8.41 -11.76 -11.96
CA PRO A 201 8.38 -12.27 -10.58
C PRO A 201 9.74 -12.20 -9.88
N THR A 202 10.83 -12.39 -10.64
CA THR A 202 12.20 -12.35 -10.12
C THR A 202 12.60 -10.96 -9.62
N VAL A 203 12.12 -9.90 -10.26
CA VAL A 203 12.31 -8.50 -9.82
C VAL A 203 11.29 -8.14 -8.74
N ALA A 204 10.02 -8.50 -8.93
CA ALA A 204 8.92 -8.16 -8.02
C ALA A 204 9.19 -8.60 -6.58
N ARG A 205 9.81 -9.77 -6.37
CA ARG A 205 10.15 -10.26 -5.03
C ARG A 205 11.06 -9.33 -4.22
N TRP A 206 11.82 -8.45 -4.87
CA TRP A 206 12.73 -7.51 -4.20
C TRP A 206 12.08 -6.14 -3.91
N ILE A 207 10.97 -5.83 -4.58
CA ILE A 207 10.29 -4.52 -4.45
C ILE A 207 9.86 -4.24 -2.99
N PRO A 208 9.25 -5.18 -2.24
CA PRO A 208 8.85 -4.91 -0.86
C PRO A 208 10.03 -4.49 0.02
N ALA A 209 11.18 -5.17 -0.13
CA ALA A 209 12.40 -4.86 0.61
C ALA A 209 12.93 -3.46 0.29
N LEU A 210 12.89 -3.05 -0.98
CA LEU A 210 13.31 -1.71 -1.40
C LEU A 210 12.38 -0.61 -0.86
N ILE A 211 11.06 -0.85 -0.89
CA ILE A 211 10.07 0.09 -0.32
C ILE A 211 10.32 0.26 1.18
N VAL A 212 10.44 -0.84 1.94
CA VAL A 212 10.72 -0.83 3.38
C VAL A 212 12.05 -0.13 3.66
N GLY A 213 13.13 -0.51 2.96
CA GLY A 213 14.45 0.07 3.17
C GLY A 213 14.48 1.59 2.95
N CYS A 214 13.84 2.07 1.88
CA CYS A 214 13.67 3.50 1.60
C CYS A 214 12.83 4.21 2.68
N ALA A 215 11.73 3.59 3.12
CA ALA A 215 10.88 4.15 4.17
C ALA A 215 11.64 4.28 5.51
N LEU A 216 12.44 3.28 5.88
CA LEU A 216 13.26 3.27 7.08
C LEU A 216 14.41 4.30 7.01
N ALA A 217 15.09 4.41 5.86
CA ALA A 217 16.08 5.46 5.60
C ALA A 217 15.47 6.88 5.72
N TRP A 218 14.22 7.04 5.27
CA TRP A 218 13.51 8.32 5.41
C TRP A 218 13.14 8.61 6.86
N CYS A 219 12.66 7.59 7.57
CA CYS A 219 12.25 7.66 8.99
C CYS A 219 13.40 8.14 9.88
N GLY A 220 14.59 7.55 9.73
CA GLY A 220 15.72 7.75 10.64
C GLY A 220 15.76 6.69 11.76
N LEU A 221 16.76 6.81 12.65
CA LEU A 221 16.97 5.92 13.81
C LEU A 221 16.74 6.59 15.18
N ARG A 222 16.54 7.92 15.22
CA ARG A 222 16.36 8.70 16.45
C ARG A 222 15.09 9.53 16.35
N PRO A 223 14.16 9.48 17.31
CA PRO A 223 14.22 8.92 18.67
C PRO A 223 13.87 7.42 18.78
N ALA A 224 13.97 6.82 19.98
CA ALA A 224 13.72 5.38 20.25
C ALA A 224 12.42 4.81 19.67
N ARG A 225 11.37 5.63 19.54
CA ARG A 225 10.11 5.24 18.86
C ARG A 225 10.32 4.81 17.39
N GLN A 226 11.33 5.35 16.71
CA GLN A 226 11.69 4.96 15.35
C GLN A 226 12.33 3.58 15.31
N ALA A 227 13.09 3.20 16.34
CA ALA A 227 13.66 1.85 16.44
C ALA A 227 12.56 0.79 16.54
N VAL A 228 11.47 1.07 17.26
CA VAL A 228 10.30 0.18 17.31
C VAL A 228 9.67 0.03 15.93
N VAL A 229 9.53 1.12 15.16
CA VAL A 229 9.02 1.07 13.78
C VAL A 229 9.96 0.30 12.85
N TRP A 230 11.28 0.47 12.98
CA TRP A 230 12.26 -0.33 12.26
C TRP A 230 12.07 -1.82 12.50
N LEU A 231 11.98 -2.23 13.77
CA LEU A 231 11.77 -3.63 14.12
C LEU A 231 10.41 -4.12 13.61
N ALA A 232 9.36 -3.31 13.72
CA ALA A 232 8.04 -3.64 13.23
C ALA A 232 8.01 -3.84 11.70
N ASP A 233 8.61 -2.93 10.92
CA ASP A 233 8.62 -3.04 9.45
C ASP A 233 9.47 -4.22 8.96
N LEU A 234 10.61 -4.49 9.60
CA LEU A 234 11.42 -5.69 9.29
C LEU A 234 10.67 -6.97 9.66
N ALA A 235 9.93 -6.98 10.78
CA ALA A 235 9.07 -8.09 11.16
C ALA A 235 7.89 -8.25 10.19
N LEU A 236 7.26 -7.17 9.74
CA LEU A 236 6.19 -7.20 8.74
C LEU A 236 6.68 -7.76 7.41
N LEU A 237 7.87 -7.36 6.96
CA LEU A 237 8.49 -7.89 5.75
C LEU A 237 8.74 -9.41 5.84
N TRP A 238 8.97 -9.93 7.04
CA TRP A 238 9.10 -11.37 7.29
C TRP A 238 7.73 -12.06 7.37
N VAL A 239 6.79 -11.52 8.13
CA VAL A 239 5.54 -12.19 8.51
C VAL A 239 4.47 -12.09 7.44
N VAL A 240 4.31 -10.94 6.77
CA VAL A 240 3.20 -10.71 5.83
C VAL A 240 3.25 -11.66 4.63
N PRO A 241 4.40 -11.87 3.93
CA PRO A 241 4.47 -12.84 2.85
C PRO A 241 4.16 -14.27 3.31
N ALA A 242 4.69 -14.68 4.46
CA ALA A 242 4.44 -15.99 5.05
C ALA A 242 2.95 -16.21 5.37
N LEU A 243 2.28 -15.17 5.87
CA LEU A 243 0.83 -15.18 6.12
C LEU A 243 0.05 -15.30 4.82
N PHE A 244 0.41 -14.56 3.76
CA PHE A 244 -0.25 -14.63 2.45
C PHE A 244 -0.12 -16.03 1.84
N ILE A 245 1.08 -16.62 1.91
CA ILE A 245 1.34 -17.98 1.45
C ILE A 245 0.48 -18.97 2.25
N SER A 246 0.52 -18.92 3.59
CA SER A 246 -0.24 -19.83 4.46
C SER A 246 -1.75 -19.75 4.17
N VAL A 247 -2.31 -18.54 4.10
CA VAL A 247 -3.73 -18.32 3.80
C VAL A 247 -4.10 -18.85 2.41
N GLY A 248 -3.28 -18.54 1.39
CA GLY A 248 -3.52 -19.00 0.02
C GLY A 248 -3.47 -20.53 -0.10
N TYR A 249 -2.54 -21.18 0.59
CA TYR A 249 -2.47 -22.65 0.60
C TYR A 249 -3.68 -23.28 1.30
N VAL A 250 -4.00 -22.82 2.52
CA VAL A 250 -5.06 -23.41 3.35
C VAL A 250 -6.43 -23.24 2.71
N LEU A 251 -6.68 -22.10 2.06
CA LEU A 251 -7.95 -21.85 1.38
C LEU A 251 -8.00 -22.47 -0.02
N GLY A 252 -6.84 -22.81 -0.60
CA GLY A 252 -6.76 -23.55 -1.86
C GLY A 252 -7.03 -25.05 -1.73
N THR A 253 -6.75 -25.65 -0.57
CA THR A 253 -6.92 -27.09 -0.31
C THR A 253 -8.37 -27.46 -0.01
N ARG A 254 -9.11 -27.79 -1.06
CA ARG A 254 -10.53 -28.22 -1.01
C ARG A 254 -10.80 -29.45 -0.13
N ALA A 255 -9.79 -30.29 0.12
CA ALA A 255 -9.94 -31.58 0.80
C ALA A 255 -10.28 -31.46 2.31
N ILE A 256 -10.05 -30.29 2.93
CA ILE A 256 -10.19 -30.10 4.39
C ILE A 256 -11.42 -29.24 4.73
N THR A 257 -12.30 -29.01 3.74
CA THR A 257 -13.48 -28.16 3.89
C THR A 257 -14.51 -28.82 4.81
N GLY A 258 -14.33 -28.68 6.12
CA GLY A 258 -15.19 -29.28 7.15
C GLY A 258 -14.47 -29.55 8.48
N ASP A 259 -13.14 -29.71 8.46
CA ASP A 259 -12.34 -29.90 9.68
C ASP A 259 -11.48 -28.66 9.96
N LEU A 260 -12.04 -27.72 10.73
CA LEU A 260 -11.34 -26.51 11.16
C LEU A 260 -10.05 -26.80 11.94
N GLN A 261 -9.99 -27.93 12.65
CA GLN A 261 -8.83 -28.29 13.44
C GLN A 261 -7.68 -28.73 12.54
N GLU A 262 -7.96 -29.53 11.51
CA GLU A 262 -6.97 -29.90 10.51
C GLU A 262 -6.50 -28.69 9.69
N MET A 263 -7.41 -27.78 9.30
CA MET A 263 -7.04 -26.53 8.63
C MET A 263 -6.11 -25.66 9.49
N LEU A 264 -6.38 -25.54 10.80
CA LEU A 264 -5.54 -24.80 11.74
C LEU A 264 -4.17 -25.47 11.96
N LEU A 265 -4.11 -26.80 12.01
CA LEU A 265 -2.85 -27.53 12.11
C LEU A 265 -2.01 -27.33 10.84
N MET A 266 -2.61 -27.46 9.67
CA MET A 266 -1.95 -27.21 8.38
C MET A 266 -1.49 -25.76 8.27
N SER A 267 -2.31 -24.77 8.65
CA SER A 267 -1.94 -23.35 8.59
C SER A 267 -0.72 -23.06 9.47
N ARG A 268 -0.65 -23.64 10.67
CA ARG A 268 0.49 -23.53 11.59
C ARG A 268 1.74 -24.18 11.01
N GLN A 269 1.64 -25.36 10.39
CA GLN A 269 2.78 -26.05 9.78
C GLN A 269 3.34 -25.25 8.60
N ILE A 270 2.48 -24.76 7.70
CA ILE A 270 2.90 -23.96 6.55
C ILE A 270 3.48 -22.63 7.02
N LEU A 271 2.85 -21.98 8.01
CA LEU A 271 3.36 -20.74 8.57
C LEU A 271 4.73 -20.95 9.24
N ALA A 272 4.91 -22.01 10.02
CA ALA A 272 6.20 -22.34 10.62
C ALA A 272 7.28 -22.62 9.57
N ALA A 273 6.93 -23.35 8.51
CA ALA A 273 7.84 -23.64 7.40
C ALA A 273 8.25 -22.37 6.62
N THR A 274 7.29 -21.49 6.34
CA THR A 274 7.51 -20.22 5.61
C THR A 274 8.18 -19.15 6.45
N LEU A 275 8.03 -19.17 7.78
CA LEU A 275 8.80 -18.32 8.69
C LEU A 275 10.21 -18.85 8.95
N GLY A 276 10.45 -20.14 8.70
CA GLY A 276 11.74 -20.79 8.92
C GLY A 276 12.83 -20.37 7.92
N PRO A 277 14.07 -20.87 8.07
CA PRO A 277 15.21 -20.53 7.22
C PRO A 277 14.98 -20.80 5.72
N ALA A 278 14.14 -21.80 5.40
CA ALA A 278 13.78 -22.16 4.03
C ALA A 278 12.78 -21.20 3.38
N GLY A 279 12.11 -20.33 4.17
CA GLY A 279 11.08 -19.42 3.68
C GLY A 279 11.58 -18.23 2.86
N GLY A 280 12.90 -18.05 2.75
CA GLY A 280 13.48 -17.03 1.87
C GLY A 280 13.32 -15.58 2.33
N ALA A 281 12.77 -15.34 3.52
CA ALA A 281 12.61 -13.98 4.07
C ALA A 281 13.96 -13.30 4.40
N LEU A 282 14.97 -14.08 4.79
CA LEU A 282 16.26 -13.53 5.22
C LEU A 282 16.94 -12.65 4.14
N PRO A 283 17.10 -13.08 2.87
CA PRO A 283 17.59 -12.21 1.81
C PRO A 283 16.82 -10.90 1.65
N THR A 284 15.49 -10.93 1.74
CA THR A 284 14.67 -9.71 1.61
C THR A 284 14.87 -8.74 2.78
N VAL A 285 14.98 -9.26 4.01
CA VAL A 285 15.24 -8.47 5.21
C VAL A 285 16.64 -7.86 5.18
N LEU A 286 17.65 -8.64 4.75
CA LEU A 286 19.02 -8.14 4.59
C LEU A 286 19.11 -7.04 3.53
N LEU A 287 18.41 -7.19 2.40
CA LEU A 287 18.35 -6.16 1.36
C LEU A 287 17.68 -4.88 1.86
N ALA A 288 16.57 -5.00 2.60
CA ALA A 288 15.89 -3.86 3.20
C ALA A 288 16.80 -3.13 4.19
N LEU A 289 17.51 -3.89 5.05
CA LEU A 289 18.46 -3.34 6.01
C LEU A 289 19.63 -2.64 5.32
N ALA A 290 20.23 -3.27 4.31
CA ALA A 290 21.32 -2.69 3.53
C ALA A 290 20.89 -1.38 2.86
N THR A 291 19.70 -1.36 2.24
CA THR A 291 19.12 -0.16 1.61
C THR A 291 18.88 0.95 2.63
N ALA A 292 18.35 0.60 3.81
CA ALA A 292 18.09 1.55 4.88
C ALA A 292 19.38 2.19 5.42
N LEU A 293 20.40 1.37 5.69
CA LEU A 293 21.70 1.82 6.19
C LEU A 293 22.45 2.67 5.15
N ALA A 294 22.42 2.28 3.88
CA ALA A 294 22.99 3.08 2.79
C ALA A 294 22.33 4.46 2.69
N GLY A 295 20.99 4.52 2.76
CA GLY A 295 20.25 5.77 2.74
C GLY A 295 20.57 6.70 3.94
N LEU A 296 20.76 6.12 5.13
CA LEU A 296 21.20 6.88 6.31
C LEU A 296 22.64 7.41 6.17
N GLY A 297 23.54 6.58 5.65
CA GLY A 297 24.94 6.93 5.39
C GLY A 297 25.04 8.14 4.46
N LEU A 298 24.35 8.11 3.32
CA LEU A 298 24.32 9.20 2.34
C LEU A 298 23.82 10.52 2.94
N ARG A 299 22.77 10.48 3.77
CA ARG A 299 22.23 11.67 4.44
C ARG A 299 23.22 12.26 5.45
N SER A 300 23.92 11.40 6.19
CA SER A 300 24.92 11.83 7.17
C SER A 300 26.14 12.48 6.50
N ALA A 301 26.59 11.94 5.37
CA ALA A 301 27.70 12.51 4.60
C ALA A 301 27.33 13.87 3.99
N GLY A 302 26.10 14.00 3.45
CA GLY A 302 25.60 15.27 2.91
C GLY A 302 25.47 16.37 3.97
N ALA A 303 25.04 16.03 5.18
CA ALA A 303 24.95 16.99 6.29
C ALA A 303 26.33 17.54 6.71
N ARG A 304 27.36 16.69 6.77
CA ARG A 304 28.74 17.11 7.10
C ARG A 304 29.32 18.04 6.04
N ARG A 305 29.09 17.76 4.76
CA ARG A 305 29.58 18.62 3.65
C ARG A 305 28.99 20.03 3.72
N ARG A 306 27.69 20.17 4.02
CA ARG A 306 27.05 21.48 4.17
C ARG A 306 27.59 22.28 5.36
N ALA A 307 27.88 21.60 6.48
CA ALA A 307 28.50 22.26 7.63
C ALA A 307 29.93 22.74 7.33
N GLY A 308 30.72 21.94 6.58
CA GLY A 308 32.08 22.33 6.18
C GLY A 308 32.13 23.48 5.18
N SER A 309 31.21 23.52 4.20
CA SER A 309 31.14 24.63 3.24
C SER A 309 30.69 25.96 3.86
N GLY A 310 29.85 25.93 4.90
CA GLY A 310 29.44 27.14 5.63
C GLY A 310 30.59 27.79 6.40
N ALA A 311 31.40 26.97 7.10
CA ALA A 311 32.55 27.46 7.85
C ALA A 311 33.64 28.07 6.95
N GLY A 312 33.83 27.54 5.73
CA GLY A 312 34.77 28.10 4.75
C GLY A 312 34.33 29.46 4.17
N ALA A 313 33.02 29.70 4.05
CA ALA A 313 32.50 30.96 3.54
C ALA A 313 32.56 32.11 4.57
N GLU A 314 32.29 31.82 5.86
CA GLU A 314 32.45 32.82 6.93
C GLU A 314 33.92 33.21 7.14
N ALA A 315 34.85 32.25 7.09
CA ALA A 315 36.29 32.55 7.20
C ALA A 315 36.83 33.41 6.04
N GLY A 316 36.26 33.28 4.83
CA GLY A 316 36.62 34.12 3.68
C GLY A 316 36.09 35.56 3.79
N ALA A 317 34.92 35.76 4.41
CA ALA A 317 34.31 37.07 4.54
C ALA A 317 34.98 37.96 5.62
N ASP A 318 35.52 37.36 6.68
CA ASP A 318 36.27 38.11 7.71
C ASP A 318 37.69 38.48 7.25
N ALA A 319 38.30 37.67 6.37
CA ALA A 319 39.61 37.99 5.80
C ALA A 319 39.56 39.21 4.85
N ASP A 320 38.45 39.40 4.12
CA ASP A 320 38.27 40.53 3.19
C ASP A 320 38.01 41.87 3.92
N LYS A 321 37.45 41.83 5.14
CA LYS A 321 37.28 43.03 5.98
C LYS A 321 38.57 43.54 6.63
N GLY A 322 39.60 42.71 6.76
CA GLY A 322 40.85 43.08 7.41
C GLY A 322 41.86 43.81 6.52
N ALA A 323 41.64 43.86 5.20
CA ALA A 323 42.61 44.39 4.24
C ALA A 323 42.34 45.83 3.75
N GLY A 324 41.26 46.48 4.22
CA GLY A 324 40.84 47.81 3.77
C GLY A 324 41.36 49.01 4.56
N ASP A 325 41.91 48.81 5.77
CA ASP A 325 42.39 49.89 6.64
C ASP A 325 43.92 49.84 6.79
N THR A 326 44.63 50.36 5.79
CA THR A 326 45.98 50.90 5.98
C THR A 326 46.02 52.32 5.42
N PRO A 327 46.44 53.32 6.22
CA PRO A 327 46.40 54.75 5.89
C PRO A 327 47.35 55.17 4.77
#